data_AF-A0A7S2RQ30-F1
#
_entry.id   AF-A0A7S2RQ30-F1
#
_cell.length_a   1.000
_cell.length_b   1.000
_cell.length_c   1.000
_cell.angle_alpha   90.00
_cell.angle_beta   90.00
_cell.angle_gamma   90.00
#
_symmetry.space_group_name_H-M   'P 1'
#
loop_
_entity.id
_entity.type
_entity.pdbx_description
1 polymer ?
#
loop_
_entity_poly.entity_id
_entity_poly.type
_entity_poly.pdbx_seq_one_letter_code
_entity_poly.pdbx_strand_id
1 'polypeptide(L)'
;EKTRFEDRLTVKFEVEPETEALLVPSLLLQPLVENSIKYAIAQMSKGGLIEVMAKCQDGYLEMEIADNGPVQDNAYLDTKSGGKEQTASSHTGVGVQNIVDRL
;
A
#
# COMPACT_ATOMS: atom_id res chain seq x y z
N GLU A 1 -16.57 17.13 -2.31
CA GLU A 1 -15.45 17.06 -1.34
C GLU A 1 -14.13 16.48 -1.89
N LYS A 2 -14.11 15.65 -2.94
CA LYS A 2 -12.88 15.08 -3.55
C LYS A 2 -11.73 16.07 -3.83
N THR A 3 -12.04 17.27 -4.31
CA THR A 3 -11.04 18.25 -4.78
C THR A 3 -10.19 18.89 -3.67
N ARG A 4 -10.61 18.84 -2.39
CA ARG A 4 -9.81 19.39 -1.27
C ARG A 4 -8.80 18.39 -0.67
N PHE A 5 -8.86 17.12 -1.09
CA PHE A 5 -7.92 16.08 -0.67
C PHE A 5 -6.65 16.09 -1.52
N GLU A 6 -6.78 16.31 -2.83
CA GLU A 6 -5.65 16.33 -3.78
C GLU A 6 -4.62 17.41 -3.44
N ASP A 7 -5.04 18.58 -2.97
CA ASP A 7 -4.14 19.70 -2.63
C ASP A 7 -3.25 19.45 -1.38
N ARG A 8 -3.46 18.35 -0.65
CA ARG A 8 -2.75 18.08 0.63
C ARG A 8 -2.04 16.73 0.66
N LEU A 9 -2.16 15.92 -0.39
CA LEU A 9 -1.46 14.65 -0.52
C LEU A 9 -0.09 14.90 -1.16
N THR A 10 0.97 14.61 -0.42
CA THR A 10 2.33 14.55 -0.92
C THR A 10 2.64 13.11 -1.28
N VAL A 11 3.12 12.88 -2.50
CA VAL A 11 3.66 11.60 -2.92
C VAL A 11 5.15 11.76 -3.14
N LYS A 12 5.96 10.92 -2.49
CA LYS A 12 7.40 10.88 -2.71
C LYS A 12 7.80 9.56 -3.36
N PHE A 13 8.77 9.65 -4.26
CA PHE A 13 9.37 8.51 -4.92
C PHE A 13 10.85 8.50 -4.60
N GLU A 14 11.33 7.40 -4.02
CA GLU A 14 12.74 7.13 -3.80
C GLU A 14 13.08 5.85 -4.56
N VAL A 15 13.41 6.02 -5.83
CA VAL A 15 13.65 4.92 -6.78
C VAL A 15 15.12 4.92 -7.14
N GLU A 16 15.82 3.82 -6.84
CA GLU A 16 17.20 3.65 -7.24
C GLU A 16 17.29 3.49 -8.77
N PRO A 17 18.24 4.16 -9.46
CA PRO A 17 18.34 4.12 -10.92
C PRO A 17 18.45 2.70 -11.49
N GLU A 18 19.05 1.79 -10.74
CA GLU A 18 19.25 0.38 -11.11
C GLU A 18 17.91 -0.39 -11.24
N THR A 19 16.84 0.11 -10.62
CA THR A 19 15.52 -0.51 -10.64
C THR A 19 14.65 -0.07 -11.81
N GLU A 20 14.97 1.04 -12.49
CA GLU A 20 14.13 1.61 -13.56
C GLU A 20 13.97 0.68 -14.77
N ALA A 21 14.95 -0.18 -15.02
CA ALA A 21 14.94 -1.14 -16.12
C ALA A 21 14.24 -2.47 -15.76
N LEU A 22 13.87 -2.67 -14.50
CA LEU A 22 13.27 -3.91 -14.03
C LEU A 22 11.78 -3.96 -14.40
N LEU A 23 11.34 -5.12 -14.86
CA LEU A 23 9.96 -5.35 -15.23
C LEU A 23 9.18 -5.87 -14.04
N VAL A 24 8.04 -5.24 -13.76
CA VAL A 24 7.06 -5.70 -12.79
C VAL A 24 5.70 -5.87 -13.46
N PRO A 25 4.86 -6.81 -13.00
CA PRO A 25 3.47 -6.90 -13.45
C PRO A 25 2.75 -5.54 -13.33
N SER A 26 1.95 -5.21 -14.34
CA SER A 26 1.19 -3.97 -14.32
C SER A 26 0.16 -3.98 -13.17
N LEU A 27 -0.10 -2.78 -12.63
CA LEU A 27 -1.10 -2.56 -11.58
C LEU A 27 -0.80 -3.24 -10.24
N LEU A 28 0.47 -3.54 -9.91
CA LEU A 28 0.82 -4.01 -8.56
C LEU A 28 0.70 -2.92 -7.50
N LEU A 29 1.24 -1.73 -7.80
CA LEU A 29 1.29 -0.63 -6.83
C LEU A 29 -0.04 0.12 -6.69
N GLN A 30 -0.81 0.22 -7.78
CA GLN A 30 -2.07 0.95 -7.80
C GLN A 30 -3.05 0.55 -6.68
N PRO A 31 -3.39 -0.74 -6.47
CA PRO A 31 -4.29 -1.14 -5.39
C PRO A 31 -3.77 -0.79 -3.99
N LEU A 32 -2.45 -0.83 -3.77
CA LEU A 32 -1.85 -0.43 -2.49
C LEU A 32 -1.98 1.08 -2.27
N VAL A 33 -1.66 1.88 -3.29
CA VAL A 33 -1.83 3.34 -3.23
C VAL A 33 -3.30 3.71 -3.05
N GLU A 34 -4.22 3.07 -3.76
CA GLU A 34 -5.66 3.29 -3.61
C GLU A 34 -6.13 2.95 -2.19
N ASN A 35 -5.62 1.87 -1.61
CA ASN A 35 -5.91 1.50 -0.22
C ASN A 35 -5.39 2.55 0.77
N SER A 36 -4.13 3.00 0.62
CA SER A 36 -3.56 4.05 1.48
C SER A 36 -4.36 5.36 1.38
N ILE A 37 -4.74 5.77 0.17
CA ILE A 37 -5.57 6.98 -0.02
C ILE A 37 -6.94 6.81 0.65
N LYS A 38 -7.62 5.70 0.37
CA LYS A 38 -9.01 5.48 0.80
C LYS A 38 -9.14 5.27 2.31
N TYR A 39 -8.23 4.50 2.89
CA TYR A 39 -8.35 4.04 4.26
C TYR A 39 -7.45 4.82 5.21
N ALA A 40 -6.30 5.32 4.78
CA ALA A 40 -5.38 6.05 5.65
C ALA A 40 -5.56 7.57 5.49
N ILE A 41 -5.31 8.10 4.29
CA ILE A 41 -5.28 9.54 4.03
C ILE A 41 -6.67 10.18 4.12
N ALA A 42 -7.72 9.51 3.66
CA ALA A 42 -9.09 10.05 3.70
C ALA A 42 -9.59 10.35 5.12
N GLN A 43 -9.01 9.71 6.15
CA GLN A 43 -9.35 9.94 7.55
C GLN A 43 -8.60 11.12 8.17
N MET A 44 -7.58 11.65 7.48
CA MET A 44 -6.74 12.72 7.99
C MET A 44 -7.37 14.10 7.73
N SER A 45 -7.46 14.92 8.77
CA SER A 45 -8.00 16.28 8.66
C SER A 45 -7.02 17.26 8.01
N LYS A 46 -5.71 16.94 7.95
CA LYS A 46 -4.64 17.76 7.36
C LYS A 46 -3.53 16.87 6.80
N GLY A 47 -3.11 17.17 5.57
CA GLY A 47 -1.95 16.51 4.96
C GLY A 47 -2.19 15.03 4.66
N GLY A 48 -1.27 14.46 3.91
CA GLY A 48 -1.13 13.03 3.68
C GLY A 48 0.21 12.80 3.00
N LEU A 49 0.91 11.74 3.38
CA LEU A 49 2.17 11.37 2.77
C LEU A 49 2.06 9.91 2.35
N ILE A 50 2.39 9.66 1.08
CA ILE A 50 2.64 8.32 0.56
C ILE A 50 4.07 8.31 0.05
N GLU A 51 4.86 7.36 0.52
CA GLU A 51 6.26 7.16 0.12
C GLU A 51 6.33 5.85 -0.65
N VAL A 52 6.87 5.92 -1.86
CA VAL A 52 7.11 4.77 -2.73
C VAL A 52 8.60 4.60 -2.88
N MET A 53 9.12 3.46 -2.44
CA MET A 53 10.55 3.14 -2.55
C MET A 53 10.76 1.93 -3.46
N ALA A 54 11.84 1.96 -4.22
CA ALA A 54 12.30 0.84 -5.02
C ALA A 54 13.83 0.77 -4.96
N LYS A 55 14.35 -0.37 -4.50
CA LYS A 55 15.79 -0.63 -4.39
C LYS A 55 16.13 -2.06 -4.75
N CYS A 56 17.37 -2.29 -5.15
CA CYS A 56 17.90 -3.63 -5.34
C CYS A 56 18.55 -4.11 -4.03
N GLN A 57 17.98 -5.14 -3.40
CA GLN A 57 18.53 -5.73 -2.18
C GLN A 57 18.66 -7.24 -2.33
N ASP A 58 19.85 -7.77 -2.05
CA ASP A 58 20.17 -9.21 -2.09
C ASP A 58 19.81 -9.91 -3.42
N GLY A 59 19.89 -9.18 -4.53
CA GLY A 59 19.56 -9.68 -5.87
C GLY A 59 18.05 -9.67 -6.19
N TYR A 60 17.23 -9.09 -5.33
CA TYR A 60 15.79 -8.91 -5.53
C TYR A 60 15.45 -7.42 -5.65
N LEU A 61 14.37 -7.14 -6.38
CA LEU A 61 13.71 -5.85 -6.35
C LEU A 61 12.87 -5.77 -5.08
N GLU A 62 13.23 -4.88 -4.17
CA GLU A 62 12.43 -4.55 -3.00
C GLU A 62 11.64 -3.28 -3.30
N MET A 63 10.31 -3.38 -3.17
CA MET A 63 9.39 -2.27 -3.39
C MET A 63 8.57 -2.06 -2.13
N GLU A 64 8.52 -0.82 -1.66
CA GLU A 64 7.80 -0.44 -0.46
C GLU A 64 6.80 0.67 -0.77
N ILE A 65 5.60 0.57 -0.21
CA ILE A 65 4.65 1.67 -0.12
C ILE A 65 4.37 1.90 1.35
N ALA A 66 4.68 3.10 1.83
CA ALA A 66 4.37 3.55 3.17
C ALA A 66 3.42 4.74 3.14
N ASP A 67 2.53 4.83 4.11
CA ASP A 67 1.71 6.01 4.35
C ASP A 67 1.76 6.46 5.81
N ASN A 68 1.46 7.73 6.04
CA ASN A 68 1.46 8.31 7.39
C ASN A 68 0.06 8.39 8.02
N GLY A 69 -0.89 7.60 7.52
CA GLY A 69 -2.23 7.55 8.07
C GLY A 69 -2.27 6.87 9.43
N PRO A 70 -3.42 6.93 10.13
CA PRO A 70 -3.59 6.27 11.41
C PRO A 70 -3.40 4.76 11.26
N VAL A 71 -2.66 4.15 12.19
CA VAL A 71 -2.54 2.69 12.28
C VAL A 71 -3.95 2.14 12.45
N GLN A 72 -4.41 1.42 11.44
CA GLN A 72 -5.64 0.65 11.57
C GLN A 72 -5.29 -0.62 12.33
N ASP A 73 -6.04 -0.92 13.40
CA ASP A 73 -6.06 -2.23 14.06
C ASP A 73 -6.59 -3.27 13.05
N ASN A 74 -5.77 -3.57 12.04
CA ASN A 74 -6.07 -4.56 11.04
C ASN A 74 -5.44 -5.84 11.54
N ALA A 75 -6.29 -6.73 12.06
CA ALA A 75 -5.97 -8.10 12.46
C ALA A 75 -5.39 -8.99 11.32
N TYR A 76 -5.03 -8.40 10.18
CA TYR A 76 -4.49 -9.07 9.00
C TYR A 76 -3.04 -9.53 9.15
N LEU A 77 -2.25 -8.94 10.05
CA LEU A 77 -0.84 -9.33 10.23
C LEU A 77 -0.67 -10.66 11.00
N ASP A 78 -1.75 -11.27 11.53
CA ASP A 78 -1.70 -12.50 12.35
C ASP A 78 -2.05 -13.80 11.58
N THR A 79 -2.10 -13.81 10.25
CA THR A 79 -2.53 -15.01 9.50
C THR A 79 -1.46 -16.09 9.34
N LYS A 80 -0.45 -16.16 10.23
CA LYS A 80 0.42 -17.34 10.37
C LYS A 80 0.22 -18.14 11.65
N SER A 81 -0.78 -17.79 12.47
CA SER A 81 -1.16 -18.59 13.65
C SER A 81 -2.59 -19.10 13.45
N GLY A 82 -2.72 -20.41 13.24
CA GLY A 82 -3.99 -21.04 12.93
C GLY A 82 -5.05 -20.83 14.02
N GLY A 83 -6.24 -20.42 13.62
CA GLY A 83 -7.39 -20.31 14.50
C GLY A 83 -8.57 -19.69 13.76
N LYS A 84 -9.66 -20.44 13.63
CA LYS A 84 -10.91 -20.00 13.00
C LYS A 84 -11.48 -18.82 13.79
N GLU A 85 -11.85 -17.74 13.12
CA GLU A 85 -13.10 -17.03 13.41
C GLU A 85 -13.48 -16.05 12.29
N GLN A 86 -14.70 -16.24 11.77
CA GLN A 86 -15.37 -15.33 10.86
C GLN A 86 -16.08 -14.26 11.69
N THR A 87 -15.65 -13.01 11.61
CA THR A 87 -16.52 -11.87 11.94
C THR A 87 -16.20 -10.64 11.07
N ALA A 88 -17.15 -10.32 10.20
CA ALA A 88 -17.52 -8.98 9.72
C ALA A 88 -16.44 -8.01 9.18
N SER A 89 -16.11 -8.12 7.89
CA SER A 89 -16.16 -7.04 6.87
C SER A 89 -15.40 -7.47 5.61
N SER A 90 -16.14 -8.04 4.66
CA SER A 90 -15.66 -8.81 3.52
C SER A 90 -15.08 -8.01 2.33
N HIS A 91 -14.47 -6.84 2.54
CA HIS A 91 -14.03 -5.96 1.43
C HIS A 91 -12.58 -5.45 1.48
N THR A 92 -11.82 -5.69 2.55
CA THR A 92 -10.46 -5.14 2.72
C THR A 92 -9.32 -6.07 2.27
N GLY A 93 -9.54 -7.39 2.19
CA GLY A 93 -8.46 -8.37 1.89
C GLY A 93 -8.23 -8.71 0.42
N VAL A 94 -9.15 -8.38 -0.49
CA VAL A 94 -9.08 -8.80 -1.91
C VAL A 94 -7.93 -8.11 -2.66
N GLY A 95 -7.65 -6.84 -2.32
CA GLY A 95 -6.62 -6.05 -3.00
C GLY A 95 -5.22 -6.60 -2.80
N VAL A 96 -4.86 -6.99 -1.57
CA VAL A 96 -3.54 -7.54 -1.25
C VAL A 96 -3.38 -8.96 -1.80
N GLN A 97 -4.41 -9.80 -1.69
CA GLN A 97 -4.37 -11.17 -2.23
C GLN A 97 -4.16 -11.16 -3.75
N ASN A 98 -4.83 -10.26 -4.48
CA ASN A 98 -4.66 -10.13 -5.93
C ASN A 98 -3.26 -9.66 -6.35
N ILE A 99 -2.52 -9.00 -5.48
CA ILE A 99 -1.12 -8.63 -5.72
C ILE A 99 -0.23 -9.85 -5.55
N VAL A 100 -0.44 -10.61 -4.47
CA VAL A 100 0.32 -11.86 -4.21
C VAL A 100 0.12 -12.86 -5.35
N ASP A 101 -1.09 -13.00 -5.87
CA ASP A 101 -1.38 -13.92 -6.98
C ASP A 101 -0.74 -13.51 -8.32
N ARG A 102 -0.22 -12.28 -8.43
CA ARG A 102 0.42 -11.73 -9.65
C ARG A 102 1.94 -11.76 -9.61
N LEU A 103 2.54 -12.06 -8.46
CA LEU A 103 3.98 -12.21 -8.25
C LEU A 103 4.38 -13.69 -8.39
#